data_AF-A0A953V1Y5-F1
#
_entry.id   AF-A0A953V1Y5-F1
#
_cell.length_a   1.000
_cell.length_b   1.000
_cell.length_c   1.000
_cell.angle_alpha   90.00
_cell.angle_beta   90.00
_cell.angle_gamma   90.00
#
_symmetry.space_group_name_H-M   'P 1'
#
loop_
_entity.id
_entity.type
_entity.pdbx_description
1 polymer ?
#
loop_
_entity_poly.entity_id
_entity_poly.type
_entity_poly.pdbx_seq_one_letter_code
_entity_poly.pdbx_strand_id
1 'polypeptide(L)' 'MTIEELEVLLPLASDQLFRNEFIDTRLPGFKRDSEKVQLAKAVISRVKERLRLAQQKTGNGRQAKAGSSVA' A
#
# COMPACT_ATOMS: atom_id res chain seq x y z
N MET A 1 -1.35 -3.07 -11.65
CA MET A 1 -1.49 -1.82 -10.89
C MET A 1 -0.34 -0.91 -11.23
N THR A 2 -0.64 0.32 -11.62
CA THR A 2 0.35 1.37 -11.83
C THR A 2 0.86 1.91 -10.49
N ILE A 3 1.87 2.78 -10.51
CA ILE A 3 2.38 3.43 -9.29
C ILE A 3 1.29 4.33 -8.70
N GLU A 4 0.60 5.09 -9.55
CA GLU A 4 -0.46 6.03 -9.18
C GLU A 4 -1.64 5.28 -8.52
N GLU A 5 -2.02 4.13 -9.07
CA GLU A 5 -3.06 3.28 -8.45
C GLU A 5 -2.63 2.75 -7.08
N LEU A 6 -1.35 2.39 -6.90
CA LEU A 6 -0.82 1.94 -5.61
C LEU A 6 -0.76 3.09 -4.60
N GLU A 7 -0.40 4.30 -5.04
CA GLU A 7 -0.33 5.51 -4.22
C GLU A 7 -1.71 5.94 -3.72
N VAL A 8 -2.77 5.71 -4.50
CA VAL A 8 -4.15 5.98 -4.08
C VAL A 8 -4.72 4.85 -3.22
N LEU A 9 -4.51 3.59 -3.60
CA LEU A 9 -5.12 2.46 -2.88
C LEU A 9 -4.50 2.21 -1.51
N LEU A 10 -3.21 2.48 -1.33
CA LEU A 10 -2.54 2.26 -0.06
C LEU A 10 -3.14 3.08 1.11
N PRO A 11 -3.30 4.42 1.01
CA PRO A 11 -3.94 5.20 2.08
C PRO A 11 -5.40 4.80 2.28
N LEU A 12 -6.19 4.63 1.21
CA LEU A 12 -7.60 4.22 1.33
C LEU A 12 -7.77 2.90 2.09
N ALA A 13 -6.97 1.89 1.77
CA ALA A 13 -7.01 0.61 2.47
C ALA A 13 -6.54 0.74 3.93
N SER A 14 -5.55 1.58 4.19
CA SER A 14 -5.03 1.84 5.55
C SER A 14 -6.08 2.53 6.43
N ASP A 15 -6.79 3.52 5.88
CA ASP A 15 -7.87 4.23 6.56
C ASP A 15 -9.04 3.31 6.88
N GLN A 16 -9.42 2.43 5.94
CA GLN A 16 -10.47 1.45 6.17
C GLN A 16 -10.07 0.42 7.24
N LEU A 17 -8.82 -0.05 7.25
CA LEU A 17 -8.33 -0.93 8.31
C LEU A 17 -8.38 -0.23 9.67
N PHE A 18 -7.93 1.04 9.74
CA PHE A 18 -7.99 1.83 10.96
C PHE A 18 -9.43 1.96 11.46
N ARG A 19 -10.38 2.27 10.57
CA ARG A 19 -11.81 2.32 10.92
C ARG A 19 -12.28 1.00 11.51
N ASN A 20 -11.98 -0.12 10.86
CA ASN A 20 -12.40 -1.45 11.32
C ASN A 20 -11.79 -1.83 12.69
N GLU A 21 -10.55 -1.41 12.98
CA GLU A 21 -9.87 -1.75 14.24
C GLU A 21 -10.22 -0.82 15.41
N PHE A 22 -10.51 0.45 15.14
CA PHE A 22 -10.56 1.48 16.19
C PHE A 22 -11.87 2.26 16.26
N ILE A 23 -12.57 2.42 15.13
CA ILE A 23 -13.83 3.18 15.06
C ILE A 23 -15.02 2.24 15.20
N ASP A 24 -15.08 1.21 14.35
CA ASP A 24 -16.24 0.32 14.28
C ASP A 24 -16.39 -0.52 15.55
N THR A 25 -15.30 -0.75 16.29
CA THR A 25 -15.31 -1.42 17.60
C THR A 25 -16.14 -0.70 18.66
N ARG A 26 -16.47 0.59 18.44
CA ARG A 26 -17.32 1.38 19.33
C ARG A 26 -18.80 1.37 18.92
N LEU A 27 -19.14 0.76 17.79
CA LEU A 27 -20.52 0.71 17.30
C LEU A 27 -21.29 -0.43 17.98
N PRO A 28 -22.52 -0.17 18.49
CA PRO A 28 -23.36 -1.22 19.05
C PRO A 28 -23.60 -2.35 18.04
N GLY A 29 -23.42 -3.59 18.49
CA GLY A 29 -23.64 -4.78 17.66
C GLY A 29 -22.51 -5.09 16.66
N PHE A 30 -21.43 -4.30 16.63
CA PHE A 30 -20.26 -4.63 15.81
C PHE A 30 -19.60 -5.93 16.27
N LYS A 31 -19.39 -6.84 15.33
CA LYS A 31 -18.63 -8.07 15.54
C LYS A 31 -17.31 -7.99 14.80
N ARG A 32 -16.21 -7.99 15.55
CA ARG A 32 -14.87 -8.01 14.97
C ARG A 32 -14.63 -9.33 14.26
N ASP A 33 -14.31 -9.24 12.97
CA ASP A 33 -13.86 -10.36 12.16
C ASP A 33 -12.32 -10.35 12.09
N SER A 34 -11.70 -11.08 13.01
CA SER A 34 -10.24 -11.11 13.13
C SER A 34 -9.54 -11.63 11.88
N GLU A 35 -10.15 -12.58 11.16
CA GLU A 35 -9.58 -13.10 9.91
C GLU A 35 -9.56 -12.05 8.81
N LYS A 36 -10.66 -11.31 8.63
CA LYS A 36 -10.70 -10.18 7.68
C LYS A 36 -9.70 -9.09 8.04
N VAL A 37 -9.53 -8.77 9.31
CA VAL A 37 -8.53 -7.78 9.78
C VAL A 37 -7.11 -8.25 9.44
N GLN A 38 -6.77 -9.52 9.68
CA GLN A 38 -5.44 -10.03 9.36
C GLN A 38 -5.19 -10.09 7.85
N LEU A 39 -6.21 -10.47 7.07
CA LEU A 39 -6.14 -10.44 5.61
C LEU A 39 -5.89 -9.00 5.10
N ALA A 40 -6.60 -8.01 5.64
CA ALA A 40 -6.40 -6.61 5.28
C ALA A 40 -4.98 -6.13 5.59
N LYS A 41 -4.42 -6.48 6.75
CA LYS A 41 -3.02 -6.20 7.10
C LYS A 41 -2.04 -6.82 6.10
N ALA A 42 -2.25 -8.08 5.73
CA ALA A 42 -1.40 -8.76 4.74
C ALA A 42 -1.51 -8.15 3.33
N VAL A 43 -2.70 -7.70 2.93
CA VAL A 43 -2.90 -6.97 1.66
C VAL A 43 -2.15 -5.64 1.68
N ILE A 44 -2.33 -4.82 2.72
CA ILE A 44 -1.66 -3.53 2.86
C ILE A 44 -0.14 -3.70 2.83
N SER A 45 0.42 -4.68 3.55
CA SER A 45 1.85 -4.97 3.51
C SER A 45 2.36 -5.29 2.10
N ARG A 46 1.63 -6.11 1.32
CA ARG A 46 1.98 -6.42 -0.07
C ARG A 46 1.88 -5.21 -0.99
N VAL A 47 0.89 -4.34 -0.79
CA VAL A 47 0.73 -3.09 -1.54
C VAL A 47 1.90 -2.14 -1.26
N LYS A 48 2.30 -1.98 0.01
CA LYS A 48 3.48 -1.20 0.42
C LYS A 48 4.76 -1.70 -0.23
N GLU A 49 4.96 -3.02 -0.23
CA GLU A 49 6.12 -3.65 -0.85
C GLU A 49 6.16 -3.38 -2.37
N ARG A 50 5.04 -3.58 -3.06
CA ARG A 50 4.94 -3.32 -4.50
C ARG A 50 5.20 -1.86 -4.85
N LEU A 51 4.65 -0.93 -4.07
CA LEU A 51 4.89 0.51 -4.27
C LEU A 51 6.37 0.85 -4.09
N ARG A 52 7.00 0.35 -3.02
CA ARG A 52 8.43 0.54 -2.76
C ARG A 52 9.29 0.00 -3.91
N LEU A 53 9.01 -1.22 -4.38
CA LEU A 53 9.75 -1.83 -5.49
C LEU A 53 9.57 -1.05 -6.79
N ALA A 54 8.37 -0.54 -7.06
CA ALA A 54 8.09 0.26 -8.24
C ALA A 54 8.82 1.62 -8.21
N GLN A 55 8.85 2.28 -7.05
CA GLN A 55 9.60 3.53 -6.85
C GLN A 55 11.13 3.33 -7.00
N GLN A 56 11.67 2.21 -6.52
CA GLN A 56 13.09 1.87 -6.68
C GLN A 56 13.48 1.63 -8.15
N LYS A 57 12.63 0.95 -8.93
CA LYS A 57 12.85 0.76 -10.37
C LYS A 57 12.87 2.09 -11.14
N THR A 58 11.96 3.00 -10.80
CA THR A 58 11.92 4.35 -11.39
C THR A 58 13.15 5.18 -11.02
N GLY A 59 13.66 5.06 -9.79
CA GLY A 59 14.89 5.72 -9.33
C GLY A 59 16.15 5.20 -10.03
N ASN A 60 16.32 3.88 -10.14
CA ASN A 60 17.49 3.27 -10.80
C ASN A 60 17.49 3.48 -12.32
N GLY A 61 16.33 3.49 -12.97
CA GLY A 61 16.21 3.76 -14.40
C GLY A 61 16.65 5.18 -14.80
N ARG A 62 16.48 6.18 -13.92
CA ARG A 62 16.97 7.55 -14.14
C ARG A 62 18.49 7.65 -14.05
N GLN A 63 19.13 6.90 -13.16
CA GLN A 63 20.60 6.86 -13.05
C GLN A 63 21.26 6.16 -14.24
N ALA A 64 20.66 5.06 -14.74
CA ALA A 64 21.18 4.34 -15.90
C ALA A 64 21.15 5.16 -17.22
N LYS A 65 20.15 6.03 -17.40
CA LYS A 65 20.08 6.90 -18.60
C LYS A 65 21.05 8.10 -18.57
N ALA A 66 21.43 8.58 -17.39
CA ALA A 66 22.39 9.69 -17.27
C ALA A 66 23.84 9.28 -17.62
N GLY A 67 24.19 8.00 -17.45
CA GLY A 67 25.53 7.48 -17.74
C GLY A 67 25.79 7.05 -19.19
N SER A 68 24.79 7.07 -20.08
CA SER A 68 24.91 6.54 -21.46
C SER A 68 24.98 7.62 -22.55
N SER A 69 25.07 8.91 -22.18
CA SER A 69 25.07 10.03 -23.15
C SER A 69 26.47 10.64 -23.40
N VAL A 70 27.53 9.85 -23.29
CA VAL A 70 28.88 10.25 -23.72
C VAL A 70 29.50 9.09 -24.51
N ALA A 71 29.25 9.08 -25.81
CA ALA A 71 30.02 8.36 -26.82
C ALA A 71 29.81 9.07 -28.16
#